data_AF-A0A2W0F4A2-F1
#
_entry.id   AF-A0A2W0F4A2-F1
#
_cell.length_a   1.000
_cell.length_b   1.000
_cell.length_c   1.000
_cell.angle_alpha   90.00
_cell.angle_beta   90.00
_cell.angle_gamma   90.00
#
_symmetry.space_group_name_H-M   'P 1'
#
loop_
_entity.id
_entity.type
_entity.pdbx_description
1 polymer ?
#
loop_
_entity_poly.entity_id
_entity_poly.type
_entity_poly.pdbx_seq_one_letter_code
_entity_poly.pdbx_strand_id
1 'polypeptide(L)'
;MATLHTQLNPRSAEFATNSAAMLKQVDALHTLLAQVAQGGGPKAQERHTSRGKLLPRERINRLLDPGSPFLEISQLAAYEVYGEDVPAAGVIAGIGRVEGVECMIVANDATVKGGSYYPLTVKKHLRAQTIAQQNRLPCIYLVDSGGANLPRQDEVFPDREHFGRIFFNQANMSAMGIPQIAVVMGSCTAGGAYVPAMADEAIMVREQATIFLAGPPLVKAATGEVVSAEDLGGADVHCKISGVADHYAESDEHALALARRSVANLNWRKQGEVQQRTPIAPLYSSD
;
A
#
# COMPACT_ATOMS: atom_id res chain seq x y z
N MET A 1 1.67 33.53 -28.25
CA MET A 1 1.15 32.75 -29.39
C MET A 1 0.73 31.32 -29.03
N ALA A 2 1.18 30.72 -27.93
CA ALA A 2 0.76 29.35 -27.53
C ALA A 2 -0.43 29.30 -26.56
N THR A 3 -1.00 30.43 -26.16
CA THR A 3 -2.11 30.48 -25.21
C THR A 3 -3.41 30.07 -25.89
N LEU A 4 -4.08 29.05 -25.36
CA LEU A 4 -5.42 28.66 -25.81
C LEU A 4 -6.44 29.62 -25.23
N HIS A 5 -7.17 30.32 -26.10
CA HIS A 5 -8.28 31.20 -25.71
C HIS A 5 -9.59 30.43 -25.80
N THR A 6 -10.27 30.26 -24.66
CA THR A 6 -11.52 29.50 -24.61
C THR A 6 -12.59 30.13 -25.50
N GLN A 7 -13.34 29.29 -26.21
CA GLN A 7 -14.54 29.67 -26.95
C GLN A 7 -15.83 29.24 -26.22
N LEU A 8 -15.68 28.55 -25.09
CA LEU A 8 -16.82 28.17 -24.25
C LEU A 8 -17.33 29.41 -23.52
N ASN A 9 -18.65 29.53 -23.45
CA ASN A 9 -19.33 30.49 -22.58
C ASN A 9 -19.80 29.75 -21.32
N PRO A 10 -19.16 29.95 -20.14
CA PRO A 10 -19.54 29.27 -18.90
C PRO A 10 -20.94 29.63 -18.39
N ARG A 11 -21.57 30.67 -18.96
CA ARG A 11 -22.91 31.14 -18.59
C ARG A 11 -24.00 30.68 -19.57
N SER A 12 -23.66 29.88 -20.58
CA SER A 12 -24.67 29.37 -21.52
C SER A 12 -25.52 28.27 -20.87
N ALA A 13 -26.75 28.10 -21.35
CA ALA A 13 -27.62 27.01 -20.90
C ALA A 13 -27.01 25.64 -21.23
N GLU A 14 -26.37 25.50 -22.39
CA GLU A 14 -25.66 24.28 -22.78
C GLU A 14 -24.54 23.91 -21.80
N PHE A 15 -23.72 24.89 -21.40
CA PHE A 15 -22.66 24.65 -20.40
C PHE A 15 -23.25 24.22 -19.06
N ALA A 16 -24.32 24.87 -18.61
CA ALA A 16 -25.00 24.52 -17.36
C ALA A 16 -25.56 23.09 -17.38
N THR A 17 -26.18 22.66 -18.48
CA THR A 17 -26.67 21.29 -18.65
C THR A 17 -25.54 20.27 -18.61
N ASN A 18 -24.45 20.52 -19.33
CA ASN A 18 -23.29 19.62 -19.38
C ASN A 18 -22.59 19.54 -18.01
N SER A 19 -22.42 20.68 -17.34
CA SER A 19 -21.83 20.76 -16.00
C SER A 19 -22.66 19.99 -14.98
N ALA A 20 -23.98 20.19 -14.95
CA ALA A 20 -24.87 19.47 -14.03
C ALA A 20 -24.83 17.94 -14.25
N ALA A 21 -24.78 17.50 -15.50
CA ALA A 21 -24.67 16.08 -15.83
C ALA A 21 -23.33 15.49 -15.36
N MET A 22 -22.22 16.20 -15.54
CA MET A 22 -20.90 15.77 -15.09
C MET A 22 -20.80 15.75 -13.56
N LEU A 23 -21.23 16.82 -12.89
CA LEU A 23 -21.17 16.93 -11.43
C LEU A 23 -21.95 15.81 -10.74
N LYS A 24 -23.10 15.39 -11.29
CA LYS A 24 -23.84 14.24 -10.80
C LYS A 24 -22.99 12.96 -10.75
N GLN A 25 -22.16 12.72 -11.77
CA GLN A 25 -21.29 11.54 -11.81
C GLN A 25 -20.09 11.67 -10.88
N VAL A 26 -19.53 12.88 -10.77
CA VAL A 26 -18.44 13.20 -9.83
C VAL A 26 -18.91 13.00 -8.39
N ASP A 27 -20.11 13.47 -8.03
CA ASP A 27 -20.68 13.31 -6.69
C ASP A 27 -20.97 11.85 -6.36
N ALA A 28 -21.49 11.08 -7.32
CA ALA A 28 -21.68 9.64 -7.17
C ALA A 28 -20.34 8.91 -6.94
N LEU A 29 -19.31 9.28 -7.70
CA LEU A 29 -17.96 8.75 -7.52
C LEU A 29 -17.40 9.11 -6.14
N HIS A 30 -17.48 10.37 -5.72
CA HIS A 30 -17.00 10.80 -4.40
C HIS A 30 -17.71 10.09 -3.26
N THR A 31 -19.03 9.90 -3.38
CA THR A 31 -19.81 9.14 -2.39
C THR A 31 -19.30 7.70 -2.28
N LEU A 32 -19.08 7.03 -3.42
CA LEU A 32 -18.56 5.67 -3.44
C LEU A 32 -17.12 5.60 -2.88
N LEU A 33 -16.25 6.55 -3.23
CA LEU A 33 -14.89 6.60 -2.70
C LEU A 33 -14.87 6.82 -1.18
N ALA A 34 -15.78 7.64 -0.65
CA ALA A 34 -15.93 7.84 0.79
C ALA A 34 -16.37 6.55 1.52
N GLN A 35 -17.23 5.73 0.89
CA GLN A 35 -17.61 4.41 1.40
C GLN A 35 -16.42 3.44 1.36
N VAL A 36 -15.71 3.37 0.23
CA VAL A 36 -14.51 2.54 0.07
C VAL A 36 -13.42 2.92 1.08
N ALA A 37 -13.28 4.19 1.41
CA ALA A 37 -12.32 4.68 2.40
C ALA A 37 -12.59 4.16 3.83
N GLN A 38 -13.78 3.62 4.11
CA GLN A 38 -14.11 2.99 5.39
C GLN A 38 -13.48 1.59 5.58
N GLY A 39 -12.81 1.02 4.57
CA GLY A 39 -12.17 -0.29 4.69
C GLY A 39 -13.19 -1.37 5.10
N GLY A 40 -12.86 -2.19 6.09
CA GLY A 40 -13.77 -3.21 6.64
C GLY A 40 -14.97 -2.69 7.43
N GLY A 41 -15.19 -1.36 7.44
CA GLY A 41 -16.27 -0.69 8.15
C GLY A 41 -15.96 -0.39 9.62
N PRO A 42 -16.83 0.40 10.30
CA PRO A 42 -16.54 0.97 11.62
C PRO A 42 -16.15 -0.05 12.69
N LYS A 43 -16.86 -1.20 12.75
CA LYS A 43 -16.57 -2.26 13.72
C LYS A 43 -15.19 -2.89 13.52
N ALA A 44 -14.76 -3.05 12.27
CA ALA A 44 -13.45 -3.61 11.95
C ALA A 44 -12.33 -2.60 12.25
N GLN A 45 -12.58 -1.31 11.96
CA GLN A 45 -11.67 -0.22 12.31
C GLN A 45 -11.50 -0.09 13.83
N GLU A 46 -12.58 -0.09 14.60
CA GLU A 46 -12.53 -0.02 16.07
C GLU A 46 -11.76 -1.20 16.67
N ARG A 47 -11.98 -2.42 16.17
CA ARG A 47 -11.21 -3.60 16.59
C ARG A 47 -9.73 -3.51 16.21
N HIS A 48 -9.40 -2.81 15.12
CA HIS A 48 -8.02 -2.62 14.69
C HIS A 48 -7.32 -1.58 15.57
N THR A 49 -7.96 -0.43 15.80
CA THR A 49 -7.41 0.65 16.62
C THR A 49 -7.37 0.31 18.10
N SER A 50 -8.27 -0.55 18.61
CA SER A 50 -8.21 -1.03 20.00
C SER A 50 -6.97 -1.87 20.32
N ARG A 51 -6.23 -2.31 19.28
CA ARG A 51 -4.92 -2.97 19.40
C ARG A 51 -3.75 -1.97 19.38
N GLY A 52 -4.01 -0.67 19.41
CA GLY A 52 -2.98 0.38 19.33
C GLY A 52 -2.46 0.65 17.92
N LYS A 53 -3.14 0.15 16.88
CA LYS A 53 -2.65 0.19 15.49
C LYS A 53 -3.20 1.37 14.68
N LEU A 54 -2.31 1.91 13.86
CA LEU A 54 -2.52 2.75 12.67
C LEU A 54 -3.57 2.20 11.72
N LEU A 55 -4.63 2.93 11.37
CA LEU A 55 -5.38 2.60 10.16
C LEU A 55 -4.47 2.77 8.93
N PRO A 56 -4.64 1.98 7.85
CA PRO A 56 -3.70 2.00 6.72
C PRO A 56 -3.62 3.35 6.00
N ARG A 57 -4.75 4.05 5.83
CA ARG A 57 -4.77 5.42 5.27
C ARG A 57 -4.10 6.44 6.19
N GLU A 58 -4.22 6.26 7.50
CA GLU A 58 -3.54 7.09 8.49
C GLU A 58 -2.02 6.85 8.46
N ARG A 59 -1.59 5.59 8.35
CA ARG A 59 -0.17 5.22 8.18
C ARG A 59 0.41 5.89 6.94
N ILE A 60 -0.30 5.85 5.80
CA ILE A 60 0.11 6.56 4.58
C ILE A 60 0.22 8.06 4.84
N ASN A 61 -0.80 8.69 5.41
CA ASN A 61 -0.79 10.14 5.69
C ASN A 61 0.38 10.56 6.61
N ARG A 62 0.73 9.75 7.61
CA ARG A 62 1.86 10.01 8.52
C ARG A 62 3.23 9.70 7.89
N LEU A 63 3.28 8.83 6.88
CA LEU A 63 4.49 8.53 6.12
C LEU A 63 4.84 9.66 5.14
N LEU A 64 3.84 10.26 4.51
CA LEU A 64 3.99 11.30 3.50
C LEU A 64 4.59 12.59 4.07
N ASP A 65 5.28 13.35 3.22
CA ASP A 65 5.71 14.70 3.57
C ASP A 65 4.49 15.60 3.84
N PRO A 66 4.57 16.52 4.83
CA PRO A 66 3.46 17.42 5.15
C PRO A 66 2.97 18.20 3.91
N GLY A 67 1.69 18.07 3.60
CA GLY A 67 1.05 18.72 2.46
C GLY A 67 1.36 18.09 1.09
N SER A 68 2.10 16.96 1.04
CA SER A 68 2.32 16.24 -0.22
C SER A 68 1.00 15.70 -0.77
N PRO A 69 0.78 15.78 -2.11
CA PRO A 69 -0.29 15.03 -2.74
C PRO A 69 -0.04 13.52 -2.63
N PHE A 70 -1.13 12.75 -2.71
CA PHE A 70 -1.09 11.30 -2.85
C PHE A 70 -1.97 10.89 -4.04
N LEU A 71 -1.35 10.28 -5.04
CA LEU A 71 -2.04 9.75 -6.21
C LEU A 71 -2.36 8.28 -5.96
N GLU A 72 -3.53 8.02 -5.36
CA GLU A 72 -4.00 6.66 -5.12
C GLU A 72 -4.42 5.97 -6.41
N ILE A 73 -4.02 4.70 -6.58
CA ILE A 73 -4.34 3.89 -7.76
C ILE A 73 -5.45 2.89 -7.45
N SER A 74 -6.37 2.74 -8.40
CA SER A 74 -7.41 1.70 -8.38
C SER A 74 -8.20 1.67 -7.05
N GLN A 75 -8.72 2.83 -6.63
CA GLN A 75 -9.51 2.97 -5.40
C GLN A 75 -10.73 2.03 -5.42
N LEU A 76 -11.38 1.89 -6.58
CA LEU A 76 -12.54 1.00 -6.79
C LEU A 76 -12.19 -0.47 -7.08
N ALA A 77 -10.95 -0.89 -6.81
CA ALA A 77 -10.58 -2.30 -7.02
C ALA A 77 -11.49 -3.23 -6.21
N ALA A 78 -11.94 -4.32 -6.85
CA ALA A 78 -12.87 -5.31 -6.31
C ALA A 78 -14.30 -4.81 -5.98
N TYR A 79 -14.67 -3.59 -6.38
CA TYR A 79 -16.05 -3.10 -6.24
C TYR A 79 -17.03 -4.01 -7.01
N GLU A 80 -18.00 -4.59 -6.30
CA GLU A 80 -19.03 -5.51 -6.83
C GLU A 80 -18.49 -6.75 -7.58
N VAL A 81 -17.23 -7.17 -7.31
CA VAL A 81 -16.63 -8.33 -7.97
C VAL A 81 -16.89 -9.63 -7.23
N TYR A 82 -16.81 -9.62 -5.90
CA TYR A 82 -16.98 -10.79 -5.07
C TYR A 82 -18.38 -10.80 -4.43
N GLY A 83 -18.81 -11.94 -3.89
CA GLY A 83 -20.08 -12.05 -3.14
C GLY A 83 -20.09 -11.32 -1.79
N GLU A 84 -19.05 -10.54 -1.51
CA GLU A 84 -18.84 -9.76 -0.30
C GLU A 84 -18.00 -8.54 -0.62
N ASP A 85 -18.13 -7.48 0.19
CA ASP A 85 -17.36 -6.26 -0.03
C ASP A 85 -15.89 -6.48 0.35
N VAL A 86 -15.01 -6.13 -0.60
CA VAL A 86 -13.55 -6.10 -0.40
C VAL A 86 -13.04 -4.72 -0.82
N PRO A 87 -13.31 -3.65 -0.05
CA PRO A 87 -13.01 -2.27 -0.45
C PRO A 87 -11.55 -2.09 -0.84
N ALA A 88 -11.31 -1.40 -1.97
CA ALA A 88 -10.00 -1.20 -2.56
C ALA A 88 -9.18 -2.50 -2.79
N ALA A 89 -9.85 -3.65 -2.86
CA ALA A 89 -9.27 -4.99 -2.85
C ALA A 89 -8.40 -5.30 -1.61
N GLY A 90 -8.67 -4.66 -0.46
CA GLY A 90 -7.92 -4.90 0.79
C GLY A 90 -6.48 -4.36 0.79
N VAL A 91 -6.14 -3.53 -0.20
CA VAL A 91 -4.82 -2.89 -0.30
C VAL A 91 -4.95 -1.48 -0.86
N ILE A 92 -4.36 -0.51 -0.18
CA ILE A 92 -4.26 0.87 -0.65
C ILE A 92 -2.88 1.03 -1.28
N ALA A 93 -2.83 1.53 -2.50
CA ALA A 93 -1.58 1.76 -3.19
C ALA A 93 -1.60 3.12 -3.89
N GLY A 94 -0.45 3.77 -4.01
CA GLY A 94 -0.37 5.06 -4.68
C GLY A 94 1.02 5.66 -4.63
N ILE A 95 1.16 6.81 -5.27
CA ILE A 95 2.42 7.55 -5.34
C ILE A 95 2.30 8.79 -4.46
N GLY A 96 3.28 9.00 -3.58
CA GLY A 96 3.38 10.23 -2.80
C GLY A 96 4.83 10.55 -2.47
N ARG A 97 5.07 11.73 -1.88
CA ARG A 97 6.41 12.16 -1.50
C ARG A 97 6.75 11.74 -0.08
N VAL A 98 7.93 11.15 0.08
CA VAL A 98 8.53 10.79 1.36
C VAL A 98 9.97 11.30 1.32
N GLU A 99 10.32 12.22 2.21
CA GLU A 99 11.65 12.87 2.24
C GLU A 99 12.03 13.47 0.88
N GLY A 100 11.06 14.12 0.21
CA GLY A 100 11.23 14.72 -1.11
C GLY A 100 11.29 13.73 -2.28
N VAL A 101 11.24 12.43 -2.03
CA VAL A 101 11.30 11.37 -3.06
C VAL A 101 9.89 10.87 -3.38
N GLU A 102 9.57 10.77 -4.68
CA GLU A 102 8.32 10.15 -5.13
C GLU A 102 8.43 8.62 -5.00
N CYS A 103 7.67 8.05 -4.07
CA CYS A 103 7.70 6.63 -3.74
C CYS A 103 6.37 5.96 -4.11
N MET A 104 6.43 4.71 -4.56
CA MET A 104 5.27 3.83 -4.60
C MET A 104 5.04 3.27 -3.20
N ILE A 105 3.87 3.52 -2.63
CA ILE A 105 3.47 3.02 -1.32
C ILE A 105 2.38 1.96 -1.52
N VAL A 106 2.50 0.81 -0.86
CA VAL A 106 1.52 -0.28 -0.88
C VAL A 106 1.22 -0.68 0.56
N ALA A 107 0.00 -0.46 1.03
CA ALA A 107 -0.42 -0.71 2.40
C ALA A 107 -1.59 -1.69 2.45
N ASN A 108 -1.42 -2.81 3.15
CA ASN A 108 -2.53 -3.74 3.38
C ASN A 108 -3.55 -3.13 4.34
N ASP A 109 -4.84 -3.37 4.07
CA ASP A 109 -5.91 -3.01 5.00
C ASP A 109 -6.35 -4.24 5.80
N ALA A 110 -5.78 -4.38 7.00
CA ALA A 110 -6.10 -5.48 7.90
C ALA A 110 -7.58 -5.49 8.36
N THR A 111 -8.31 -4.37 8.19
CA THR A 111 -9.73 -4.29 8.52
C THR A 111 -10.57 -5.01 7.46
N VAL A 112 -10.11 -5.06 6.20
CA VAL A 112 -10.78 -5.74 5.09
C VAL A 112 -10.39 -7.21 5.09
N LYS A 113 -11.28 -8.08 5.59
CA LYS A 113 -11.09 -9.54 5.57
C LYS A 113 -9.74 -9.98 6.17
N GLY A 114 -9.27 -9.27 7.20
CA GLY A 114 -7.98 -9.56 7.86
C GLY A 114 -6.75 -9.21 7.00
N GLY A 115 -6.90 -8.38 5.97
CA GLY A 115 -5.84 -8.05 5.02
C GLY A 115 -5.50 -9.21 4.09
N SER A 116 -6.38 -10.21 3.95
CA SER A 116 -6.13 -11.38 3.12
C SER A 116 -6.10 -11.04 1.63
N TYR A 117 -5.22 -11.70 0.88
CA TYR A 117 -5.09 -11.48 -0.56
C TYR A 117 -6.15 -12.24 -1.33
N TYR A 118 -7.08 -11.48 -1.92
CA TYR A 118 -7.97 -11.93 -2.98
C TYR A 118 -7.23 -11.88 -4.33
N PRO A 119 -7.75 -12.52 -5.39
CA PRO A 119 -7.16 -12.42 -6.73
C PRO A 119 -6.89 -10.98 -7.17
N LEU A 120 -7.83 -10.07 -6.91
CA LEU A 120 -7.67 -8.64 -7.25
C LEU A 120 -6.73 -7.89 -6.31
N THR A 121 -6.50 -8.38 -5.08
CA THR A 121 -5.45 -7.85 -4.20
C THR A 121 -4.08 -8.11 -4.83
N VAL A 122 -3.84 -9.33 -5.31
CA VAL A 122 -2.60 -9.69 -6.02
C VAL A 122 -2.45 -8.82 -7.26
N LYS A 123 -3.48 -8.75 -8.10
CA LYS A 123 -3.46 -7.95 -9.33
C LYS A 123 -3.17 -6.48 -9.06
N LYS A 124 -3.74 -5.89 -8.01
CA LYS A 124 -3.49 -4.50 -7.61
C LYS A 124 -2.06 -4.30 -7.08
N HIS A 125 -1.56 -5.23 -6.26
CA HIS A 125 -0.17 -5.20 -5.78
C HIS A 125 0.82 -5.27 -6.96
N LEU A 126 0.66 -6.22 -7.87
CA LEU A 126 1.52 -6.35 -9.06
C LEU A 126 1.42 -5.13 -9.98
N ARG A 127 0.23 -4.52 -10.09
CA ARG A 127 0.07 -3.27 -10.84
C ARG A 127 0.84 -2.12 -10.19
N ALA A 128 0.85 -2.02 -8.87
CA ALA A 128 1.64 -1.03 -8.14
C ALA A 128 3.15 -1.20 -8.42
N GLN A 129 3.66 -2.43 -8.34
CA GLN A 129 5.04 -2.75 -8.68
C GLN A 129 5.38 -2.47 -10.15
N THR A 130 4.45 -2.75 -11.07
CA THR A 130 4.63 -2.44 -12.50
C THR A 130 4.82 -0.93 -12.70
N ILE A 131 4.00 -0.10 -12.03
CA ILE A 131 4.14 1.36 -12.07
C ILE A 131 5.47 1.79 -11.46
N ALA A 132 5.85 1.22 -10.31
CA ALA A 132 7.12 1.53 -9.64
C ALA A 132 8.32 1.21 -10.53
N GLN A 133 8.35 0.02 -11.14
CA GLN A 133 9.41 -0.41 -12.03
C GLN A 133 9.50 0.48 -13.28
N GLN A 134 8.36 0.75 -13.94
CA GLN A 134 8.32 1.54 -15.18
C GLN A 134 8.71 3.01 -14.97
N ASN A 135 8.46 3.57 -13.78
CA ASN A 135 8.71 4.98 -13.49
C ASN A 135 9.91 5.18 -12.56
N ARG A 136 10.63 4.10 -12.22
CA ARG A 136 11.75 4.10 -11.28
C ARG A 136 11.37 4.81 -9.97
N LEU A 137 10.43 4.24 -9.22
CA LEU A 137 9.97 4.74 -7.93
C LEU A 137 10.39 3.76 -6.82
N PRO A 138 11.08 4.20 -5.75
CA PRO A 138 11.30 3.36 -4.58
C PRO A 138 9.98 2.83 -4.01
N CYS A 139 9.98 1.59 -3.56
CA CYS A 139 8.81 0.90 -3.04
C CYS A 139 8.82 0.90 -1.51
N ILE A 140 7.69 1.25 -0.89
CA ILE A 140 7.46 1.13 0.56
C ILE A 140 6.24 0.24 0.78
N TYR A 141 6.45 -0.92 1.39
CA TYR A 141 5.40 -1.89 1.70
C TYR A 141 5.01 -1.79 3.17
N LEU A 142 3.80 -1.31 3.47
CA LEU A 142 3.23 -1.32 4.82
C LEU A 142 2.45 -2.63 5.00
N VAL A 143 3.15 -3.65 5.51
CA VAL A 143 2.71 -5.05 5.53
C VAL A 143 1.86 -5.32 6.77
N ASP A 144 0.64 -5.78 6.55
CA ASP A 144 -0.31 -6.14 7.60
C ASP A 144 -1.39 -7.08 7.04
N SER A 145 -1.01 -8.34 6.78
CA SER A 145 -1.82 -9.29 6.01
C SER A 145 -1.87 -10.66 6.67
N GLY A 146 -3.10 -11.18 6.84
CA GLY A 146 -3.34 -12.54 7.34
C GLY A 146 -3.03 -13.68 6.35
N GLY A 147 -2.51 -13.40 5.15
CA GLY A 147 -2.17 -14.39 4.12
C GLY A 147 -3.08 -14.37 2.90
N ALA A 148 -3.21 -15.50 2.19
CA ALA A 148 -4.03 -15.62 0.99
C ALA A 148 -5.50 -15.96 1.30
N ASN A 149 -6.43 -15.56 0.42
CA ASN A 149 -7.82 -16.02 0.46
C ASN A 149 -7.89 -17.50 0.05
N LEU A 150 -7.80 -18.40 1.04
CA LEU A 150 -7.72 -19.85 0.81
C LEU A 150 -8.83 -20.43 -0.09
N PRO A 151 -10.11 -19.98 0.00
CA PRO A 151 -11.15 -20.49 -0.90
C PRO A 151 -10.92 -20.20 -2.40
N ARG A 152 -10.04 -19.25 -2.73
CA ARG A 152 -9.68 -18.86 -4.11
C ARG A 152 -8.18 -19.01 -4.37
N GLN A 153 -7.53 -19.93 -3.67
CA GLN A 153 -6.07 -20.07 -3.71
C GLN A 153 -5.52 -20.34 -5.12
N ASP A 154 -6.29 -21.01 -5.99
CA ASP A 154 -5.94 -21.32 -7.38
C ASP A 154 -5.89 -20.07 -8.27
N GLU A 155 -6.63 -19.03 -7.92
CA GLU A 155 -6.59 -17.71 -8.54
C GLU A 155 -5.61 -16.74 -7.84
N VAL A 156 -4.93 -17.20 -6.80
CA VAL A 156 -4.01 -16.37 -5.98
C VAL A 156 -2.58 -16.89 -6.01
N PHE A 157 -2.35 -18.20 -6.15
CA PHE A 157 -1.03 -18.82 -5.93
C PHE A 157 -0.28 -19.27 -7.20
N PRO A 158 -0.85 -20.11 -8.09
CA PRO A 158 -0.03 -20.95 -8.96
C PRO A 158 0.54 -20.29 -10.23
N ASP A 159 -0.13 -19.29 -10.80
CA ASP A 159 0.19 -18.81 -12.14
C ASP A 159 1.27 -17.70 -12.16
N ARG A 160 1.80 -17.41 -13.34
CA ARG A 160 2.89 -16.44 -13.57
C ARG A 160 2.64 -15.08 -12.92
N GLU A 161 1.42 -14.57 -12.98
CA GLU A 161 1.05 -13.26 -12.45
C GLU A 161 0.23 -13.38 -11.15
N HIS A 162 0.49 -14.45 -10.38
CA HIS A 162 -0.07 -14.69 -9.05
C HIS A 162 0.93 -14.28 -7.94
N PHE A 163 0.63 -14.62 -6.69
CA PHE A 163 1.28 -14.07 -5.49
C PHE A 163 2.81 -14.11 -5.51
N GLY A 164 3.41 -15.21 -6.02
CA GLY A 164 4.86 -15.34 -6.12
C GLY A 164 5.54 -14.31 -7.03
N ARG A 165 4.79 -13.69 -7.94
CA ARG A 165 5.30 -12.63 -8.83
C ARG A 165 5.68 -11.37 -8.07
N ILE A 166 5.11 -11.14 -6.89
CA ILE A 166 5.47 -10.02 -6.01
C ILE A 166 6.97 -10.09 -5.68
N PHE A 167 7.46 -11.27 -5.31
CA PHE A 167 8.86 -11.50 -4.92
C PHE A 167 9.79 -11.43 -6.13
N PHE A 168 9.37 -12.00 -7.26
CA PHE A 168 10.09 -11.87 -8.52
C PHE A 168 10.31 -10.39 -8.86
N ASN A 169 9.27 -9.56 -8.77
CA ASN A 169 9.36 -8.14 -9.05
C ASN A 169 10.24 -7.40 -8.03
N GLN A 170 10.11 -7.70 -6.72
CA GLN A 170 10.96 -7.10 -5.68
C GLN A 170 12.45 -7.35 -5.96
N ALA A 171 12.84 -8.61 -6.19
CA ALA A 171 14.23 -8.95 -6.47
C ALA A 171 14.78 -8.27 -7.73
N ASN A 172 13.99 -8.24 -8.82
CA ASN A 172 14.40 -7.58 -10.06
C ASN A 172 14.49 -6.05 -9.90
N MET A 173 13.56 -5.42 -9.17
CA MET A 173 13.60 -3.98 -8.90
C MET A 173 14.81 -3.61 -8.01
N SER A 174 15.10 -4.40 -6.97
CA SER A 174 16.32 -4.23 -6.17
C SER A 174 17.57 -4.35 -7.04
N ALA A 175 17.66 -5.36 -7.92
CA ALA A 175 18.76 -5.51 -8.88
C ALA A 175 18.89 -4.35 -9.90
N MET A 176 17.78 -3.65 -10.19
CA MET A 176 17.76 -2.43 -11.01
C MET A 176 18.16 -1.16 -10.23
N GLY A 177 18.47 -1.28 -8.94
CA GLY A 177 18.73 -0.15 -8.06
C GLY A 177 17.48 0.68 -7.75
N ILE A 178 16.31 0.03 -7.70
CA ILE A 178 15.05 0.61 -7.21
C ILE A 178 14.81 0.07 -5.79
N PRO A 179 14.99 0.88 -4.75
CA PRO A 179 14.95 0.41 -3.37
C PRO A 179 13.61 -0.21 -2.96
N GLN A 180 13.67 -1.30 -2.21
CA GLN A 180 12.55 -2.04 -1.64
C GLN A 180 12.58 -1.92 -0.11
N ILE A 181 11.62 -1.22 0.48
CA ILE A 181 11.53 -1.01 1.93
C ILE A 181 10.26 -1.70 2.45
N ALA A 182 10.40 -2.55 3.46
CA ALA A 182 9.26 -3.19 4.11
C ALA A 182 9.07 -2.68 5.55
N VAL A 183 7.83 -2.40 5.92
CA VAL A 183 7.42 -2.00 7.26
C VAL A 183 6.35 -2.98 7.72
N VAL A 184 6.71 -3.91 8.58
CA VAL A 184 5.80 -4.93 9.09
C VAL A 184 5.11 -4.39 10.34
N MET A 185 3.81 -4.21 10.23
CA MET A 185 2.97 -3.53 11.23
C MET A 185 1.84 -4.44 11.70
N GLY A 186 2.02 -5.76 11.60
CA GLY A 186 1.06 -6.79 11.98
C GLY A 186 1.48 -8.16 11.47
N SER A 187 0.49 -9.01 11.17
CA SER A 187 0.78 -10.37 10.72
C SER A 187 1.39 -10.38 9.32
N CYS A 188 2.36 -11.28 9.12
CA CYS A 188 3.06 -11.52 7.87
C CYS A 188 3.37 -13.02 7.75
N THR A 189 2.40 -13.80 7.29
CA THR A 189 2.44 -15.28 7.31
C THR A 189 2.64 -15.90 5.93
N ALA A 190 3.27 -17.07 5.90
CA ALA A 190 3.47 -17.92 4.73
C ALA A 190 4.12 -17.17 3.57
N GLY A 191 3.45 -17.10 2.41
CA GLY A 191 3.97 -16.37 1.26
C GLY A 191 4.28 -14.91 1.60
N GLY A 192 3.46 -14.27 2.44
CA GLY A 192 3.64 -12.86 2.80
C GLY A 192 4.99 -12.57 3.45
N ALA A 193 5.58 -13.56 4.14
CA ALA A 193 6.86 -13.44 4.84
C ALA A 193 8.03 -13.08 3.92
N TYR A 194 7.93 -13.36 2.61
CA TYR A 194 8.96 -12.97 1.65
C TYR A 194 8.95 -11.48 1.30
N VAL A 195 7.85 -10.75 1.55
CA VAL A 195 7.83 -9.28 1.31
C VAL A 195 8.89 -8.57 2.16
N PRO A 196 8.94 -8.76 3.50
CA PRO A 196 10.03 -8.21 4.30
C PRO A 196 11.36 -8.94 4.11
N ALA A 197 11.37 -10.28 3.97
CA ALA A 197 12.63 -11.03 3.85
C ALA A 197 13.40 -10.78 2.54
N MET A 198 12.75 -10.21 1.52
CA MET A 198 13.38 -9.82 0.24
C MET A 198 13.41 -8.30 0.03
N ALA A 199 13.11 -7.51 1.05
CA ALA A 199 13.32 -6.08 1.03
C ALA A 199 14.81 -5.75 1.24
N ASP A 200 15.26 -4.59 0.73
CA ASP A 200 16.61 -4.09 0.98
C ASP A 200 16.76 -3.63 2.44
N GLU A 201 15.67 -3.11 3.03
CA GLU A 201 15.55 -2.78 4.45
C GLU A 201 14.16 -3.19 4.98
N ALA A 202 14.13 -3.86 6.13
CA ALA A 202 12.92 -4.33 6.80
C ALA A 202 12.82 -3.77 8.24
N ILE A 203 11.66 -3.17 8.55
CA ILE A 203 11.32 -2.56 9.83
C ILE A 203 10.19 -3.38 10.47
N MET A 204 10.28 -3.71 11.76
CA MET A 204 9.24 -4.42 12.49
C MET A 204 8.78 -3.66 13.74
N VAL A 205 7.46 -3.56 13.92
CA VAL A 205 6.85 -3.05 15.16
C VAL A 205 6.83 -4.15 16.22
N ARG A 206 7.45 -3.93 17.36
CA ARG A 206 7.48 -4.89 18.48
C ARG A 206 6.10 -5.24 19.02
N GLU A 207 5.96 -6.44 19.59
CA GLU A 207 4.73 -6.89 20.27
C GLU A 207 3.47 -6.78 19.39
N GLN A 208 3.65 -6.78 18.07
CA GLN A 208 2.61 -6.49 17.09
C GLN A 208 2.91 -7.15 15.75
N ALA A 209 4.13 -6.95 15.22
CA ALA A 209 4.56 -7.50 13.95
C ALA A 209 5.09 -8.92 14.13
N THR A 210 4.64 -9.82 13.25
CA THR A 210 5.11 -11.21 13.25
C THR A 210 5.40 -11.68 11.84
N ILE A 211 6.54 -12.30 11.61
CA ILE A 211 6.93 -12.91 10.33
C ILE A 211 7.13 -14.42 10.55
N PHE A 212 6.49 -15.26 9.74
CA PHE A 212 6.79 -16.70 9.75
C PHE A 212 6.29 -17.38 8.48
N LEU A 213 6.98 -18.43 8.04
CA LEU A 213 6.53 -19.28 6.92
C LEU A 213 5.32 -20.14 7.31
N ALA A 214 5.23 -20.54 8.58
CA ALA A 214 4.12 -21.28 9.15
C ALA A 214 3.75 -20.68 10.49
N GLY A 215 2.54 -20.16 10.63
CA GLY A 215 2.09 -19.59 11.91
C GLY A 215 1.80 -20.65 12.97
N PRO A 216 1.55 -20.24 14.23
CA PRO A 216 1.32 -21.17 15.34
C PRO A 216 0.27 -22.27 15.07
N PRO A 217 -0.87 -22.00 14.40
CA PRO A 217 -1.83 -23.06 14.07
C PRO A 217 -1.25 -24.16 13.18
N LEU A 218 -0.37 -23.80 12.23
CA LEU A 218 0.23 -24.76 11.30
C LEU A 218 1.40 -25.51 11.95
N VAL A 219 2.20 -24.84 12.77
CA VAL A 219 3.25 -25.49 13.58
C VAL A 219 2.64 -26.55 14.50
N LYS A 220 1.59 -26.18 15.24
CA LYS A 220 0.88 -27.13 16.10
C LYS A 220 0.30 -28.31 15.34
N ALA A 221 -0.27 -28.08 14.16
CA ALA A 221 -0.83 -29.15 13.33
C ALA A 221 0.25 -30.10 12.79
N ALA A 222 1.44 -29.59 12.46
CA ALA A 222 2.52 -30.37 11.87
C ALA A 222 3.38 -31.13 12.90
N THR A 223 3.65 -30.53 14.06
CA THR A 223 4.62 -31.06 15.04
C THR A 223 4.04 -31.30 16.43
N GLY A 224 2.84 -30.79 16.72
CA GLY A 224 2.25 -30.78 18.06
C GLY A 224 2.79 -29.67 18.97
N GLU A 225 3.78 -28.90 18.52
CA GLU A 225 4.37 -27.81 19.30
C GLU A 225 3.38 -26.66 19.53
N VAL A 226 3.37 -26.12 20.74
CA VAL A 226 2.54 -24.97 21.11
C VAL A 226 3.46 -23.80 21.43
N VAL A 227 3.44 -22.80 20.57
CA VAL A 227 4.27 -21.59 20.65
C VAL A 227 3.41 -20.37 20.35
N SER A 228 3.69 -19.23 20.98
CA SER A 228 2.98 -17.98 20.68
C SER A 228 3.44 -17.39 19.34
N ALA A 229 2.68 -16.44 18.78
CA ALA A 229 3.10 -15.78 17.54
C ALA A 229 4.35 -14.89 17.74
N GLU A 230 4.48 -14.26 18.91
CA GLU A 230 5.64 -13.42 19.27
C GLU A 230 6.90 -14.29 19.46
N ASP A 231 6.78 -15.41 20.17
CA ASP A 231 7.92 -16.31 20.40
C ASP A 231 8.38 -17.01 19.12
N LEU A 232 7.45 -17.24 18.17
CA LEU A 232 7.76 -17.91 16.90
C LEU A 232 8.45 -17.00 15.89
N GLY A 233 8.07 -15.73 15.84
CA GLY A 233 8.51 -14.82 14.78
C GLY A 233 8.18 -13.36 15.03
N GLY A 234 8.17 -12.93 16.28
CA GLY A 234 8.00 -11.54 16.68
C GLY A 234 9.19 -10.64 16.29
N ALA A 235 9.08 -9.35 16.56
CA ALA A 235 10.14 -8.39 16.22
C ALA A 235 11.43 -8.68 17.00
N ASP A 236 11.33 -9.15 18.25
CA ASP A 236 12.48 -9.55 19.05
C ASP A 236 13.25 -10.70 18.41
N VAL A 237 12.55 -11.71 17.88
CA VAL A 237 13.17 -12.84 17.17
C VAL A 237 13.93 -12.34 15.94
N HIS A 238 13.28 -11.51 15.11
CA HIS A 238 13.84 -11.16 13.81
C HIS A 238 14.87 -10.05 13.82
N CYS A 239 14.81 -9.10 14.76
CA CYS A 239 15.79 -8.03 14.88
C CYS A 239 16.99 -8.39 15.78
N LYS A 240 16.84 -9.35 16.71
CA LYS A 240 17.91 -9.68 17.68
C LYS A 240 18.56 -11.04 17.46
N ILE A 241 17.87 -11.98 16.81
CA ILE A 241 18.34 -13.36 16.65
C ILE A 241 18.58 -13.70 15.17
N SER A 242 17.54 -13.62 14.33
CA SER A 242 17.63 -14.15 12.97
C SER A 242 18.22 -13.17 11.95
N GLY A 243 18.08 -11.87 12.18
CA GLY A 243 18.46 -10.83 11.21
C GLY A 243 17.57 -10.79 9.96
N VAL A 244 16.31 -11.21 10.07
CA VAL A 244 15.32 -11.09 8.97
C VAL A 244 14.79 -9.65 8.87
N ALA A 245 14.87 -8.89 9.96
CA ALA A 245 14.55 -7.49 10.01
C ALA A 245 15.75 -6.68 10.52
N ASP A 246 15.90 -5.47 10.02
CA ASP A 246 17.05 -4.60 10.24
C ASP A 246 16.78 -3.56 11.34
N HIS A 247 15.51 -3.16 11.48
CA HIS A 247 15.11 -2.03 12.32
C HIS A 247 13.99 -2.41 13.29
N TYR A 248 14.20 -2.16 14.58
CA TYR A 248 13.24 -2.43 15.66
C TYR A 248 12.45 -1.17 16.01
N ALA A 249 11.14 -1.19 15.78
CA ALA A 249 10.24 -0.07 16.05
C ALA A 249 9.36 -0.31 17.28
N GLU A 250 9.09 0.75 18.03
CA GLU A 250 8.31 0.70 19.28
C GLU A 250 6.80 0.84 19.03
N SER A 251 6.41 1.46 17.91
CA SER A 251 5.02 1.68 17.50
C SER A 251 4.93 1.87 15.99
N ASP A 252 3.71 1.96 15.48
CA ASP A 252 3.45 2.33 14.09
C ASP A 252 4.10 3.67 13.72
N GLU A 253 4.00 4.70 14.56
CA GLU A 253 4.65 5.99 14.31
C GLU A 253 6.16 5.89 14.23
N HIS A 254 6.78 5.14 15.15
CA HIS A 254 8.23 4.95 15.13
C HIS A 254 8.64 4.21 13.85
N ALA A 255 7.90 3.19 13.44
CA ALA A 255 8.17 2.44 12.21
C ALA A 255 8.08 3.32 10.95
N LEU A 256 7.08 4.20 10.88
CA LEU A 256 6.96 5.15 9.77
C LEU A 256 8.09 6.18 9.77
N ALA A 257 8.52 6.66 10.94
CA ALA A 257 9.68 7.53 11.05
C ALA A 257 10.97 6.84 10.56
N LEU A 258 11.18 5.57 10.91
CA LEU A 258 12.31 4.77 10.41
C LEU A 258 12.24 4.57 8.89
N ALA A 259 11.05 4.29 8.34
CA ALA A 259 10.87 4.18 6.89
C ALA A 259 11.22 5.49 6.17
N ARG A 260 10.84 6.65 6.73
CA ARG A 260 11.29 7.96 6.23
C ARG A 260 12.82 8.07 6.27
N ARG A 261 13.46 7.64 7.38
CA ARG A 261 14.93 7.65 7.49
C ARG A 261 15.61 6.79 6.43
N SER A 262 15.09 5.60 6.12
CA SER A 262 15.60 4.77 5.01
C SER A 262 15.51 5.52 3.68
N VAL A 263 14.36 6.16 3.39
CA VAL A 263 14.19 6.97 2.16
C VAL A 263 15.16 8.16 2.09
N ALA A 264 15.40 8.86 3.21
CA ALA A 264 16.33 9.98 3.28
C ALA A 264 17.77 9.60 2.91
N ASN A 265 18.16 8.33 3.10
CA ASN A 265 19.51 7.84 2.88
C ASN A 265 19.72 7.17 1.51
N LEU A 266 18.72 7.19 0.61
CA LEU A 266 18.80 6.49 -0.68
C LEU A 266 19.78 7.12 -1.69
N ASN A 267 20.31 8.32 -1.40
CA ASN A 267 21.08 9.11 -2.37
C ASN A 267 20.33 9.24 -3.72
N TRP A 268 19.02 9.47 -3.64
CA TRP A 268 18.14 9.31 -4.79
C TRP A 268 18.23 10.49 -5.77
N ARG A 269 18.46 10.20 -7.05
CA ARG A 269 18.42 11.17 -8.15
C ARG A 269 17.41 10.74 -9.20
N LYS A 270 16.52 11.66 -9.60
CA LYS A 270 15.65 11.46 -10.77
C LYS A 270 16.50 11.44 -12.04
N GLN A 271 16.24 10.46 -12.91
CA GLN A 271 17.02 10.26 -14.14
C GLN A 271 16.41 10.96 -15.36
N GLY A 272 15.10 11.21 -15.35
CA GLY A 272 14.44 11.94 -16.42
C GLY A 272 14.88 13.39 -16.45
N GLU A 273 15.43 13.83 -17.58
CA GLU A 273 15.75 15.23 -17.83
C GLU A 273 14.55 15.89 -18.53
N VAL A 274 13.90 16.80 -17.81
CA VAL A 274 12.81 17.62 -18.36
C VAL A 274 13.17 19.07 -18.22
N GLN A 275 12.85 19.89 -19.23
CA GLN A 275 12.99 21.34 -19.11
C GLN A 275 11.99 21.84 -18.05
N GLN A 276 12.49 22.17 -16.87
CA GLN A 276 11.68 22.71 -15.80
C GLN A 276 11.53 24.22 -15.96
N ARG A 277 10.33 24.72 -15.70
CA ARG A 277 10.02 26.15 -15.58
C ARG A 277 9.26 26.35 -14.28
N THR A 278 9.31 27.56 -13.74
CA THR A 278 8.52 27.92 -12.56
C THR A 278 7.04 27.64 -12.85
N PRO A 279 6.33 26.89 -11.99
CA PRO A 279 4.90 26.64 -12.16
C PRO A 279 4.11 27.95 -12.23
N ILE A 280 3.20 28.06 -13.20
CA ILE A 280 2.27 29.17 -13.36
C ILE A 280 0.87 28.57 -13.35
N ALA A 281 -0.06 29.18 -12.61
CA ALA A 281 -1.46 28.73 -12.60
C ALA A 281 -2.07 28.78 -14.02
N PRO A 282 -3.02 27.88 -14.35
CA PRO A 282 -3.78 27.97 -15.59
C PRO A 282 -4.45 29.33 -15.77
N LEU A 283 -4.60 29.78 -17.03
CA LEU A 283 -5.22 31.08 -17.35
C LEU A 283 -6.71 31.16 -16.94
N TYR A 284 -7.40 30.03 -16.94
CA TYR A 284 -8.81 29.93 -16.59
C TYR A 284 -8.97 29.14 -15.29
N SER A 285 -9.94 29.57 -14.48
CA SER A 285 -10.36 28.91 -13.24
C SER A 285 -10.87 27.49 -13.52
N SER A 286 -10.70 26.60 -12.53
CA SER A 286 -11.39 25.30 -12.49
C SER A 286 -12.86 25.42 -12.11
N ASP A 287 -13.21 26.53 -11.45
CA ASP A 287 -14.54 26.85 -10.91
C ASP A 287 -15.30 27.78 -11.86
#